data_AF-A0A2U2I7R1-F1
#
_entry.id   AF-A0A2U2I7R1-F1
#
_cell.length_a   1.000
_cell.length_b   1.000
_cell.length_c   1.000
_cell.angle_alpha   90.00
_cell.angle_beta   90.00
_cell.angle_gamma   90.00
#
_symmetry.space_group_name_H-M   'P 1'
#
loop_
_entity.id
_entity.type
_entity.pdbx_description
1 polymer ?
#
loop_
_entity_poly.entity_id
_entity_poly.type
_entity_poly.pdbx_seq_one_letter_code
_entity_poly.pdbx_strand_id
1 'polypeptide(L)'
;MENLPAFDLLTTPFGELKKLTLVQILTVPFAPLMLLRPLKLFKSTLGLTPGVATVPDPEFLVVLLEGMTHQEALRGQLNIQFKNLENLLRGAHVPTNTTLRLLQAALGIDADVLAALVHGNKNGHLMPQYVNGAQVMEGLFFNVFKVLGSAVHSCPSCQGNVLADMDAWWGSSPLRLAPDAYGFVDRLLKCVVGADWLLGYAKPEARPLKGSLVILADPRNHPIGQWMDLVRFMRGDKHLWQIAIDDGIGQAGEVGVPAGRLAKWKSGQDLLPMAKASLMIKDLPKQAALHSSLLAARMFALAIDVVRATAAGEGYPTRAAAQQIVADRFKQLQANFKLSIEIFSGMAQSQPAVVAANGSKLALPPGSSSAKEL
;
A
#
# COMPACT_ATOMS: atom_id res chain seq x y z
N MET A 1 26.31 -34.34 10.17
CA MET A 1 25.11 -33.49 9.97
C MET A 1 24.54 -33.24 11.35
N GLU A 2 25.15 -32.27 12.04
CA GLU A 2 24.79 -31.91 13.40
C GLU A 2 23.67 -30.89 13.40
N ASN A 3 22.79 -31.06 14.38
CA ASN A 3 21.60 -30.28 14.63
C ASN A 3 21.92 -28.79 14.76
N LEU A 4 21.33 -27.98 13.88
CA LEU A 4 21.16 -26.56 14.14
C LEU A 4 20.25 -26.41 15.38
N PRO A 5 20.62 -25.57 16.36
CA PRO A 5 19.81 -25.37 17.54
C PRO A 5 18.47 -24.74 17.15
N ALA A 6 17.40 -25.38 17.60
CA ALA A 6 16.04 -24.87 17.49
C ALA A 6 15.96 -23.50 18.17
N PHE A 7 15.78 -22.45 17.38
CA PHE A 7 15.30 -21.16 17.88
C PHE A 7 13.82 -21.31 18.23
N ASP A 8 13.58 -21.85 19.42
CA ASP A 8 12.26 -22.13 19.98
C ASP A 8 11.72 -20.88 20.72
N LEU A 9 11.63 -19.76 20.00
CA LEU A 9 11.18 -18.46 20.51
C LEU A 9 10.11 -17.82 19.62
N LEU A 10 9.22 -18.62 19.03
CA LEU A 10 8.01 -18.14 18.36
C LEU A 10 6.89 -19.20 18.45
N THR A 11 6.41 -19.46 19.66
CA THR A 11 5.10 -20.11 19.84
C THR A 11 4.00 -19.16 19.36
N THR A 12 3.73 -19.25 18.05
CA THR A 12 2.61 -18.68 17.23
C THR A 12 2.62 -17.15 16.99
N PRO A 13 2.63 -16.69 15.71
CA PRO A 13 1.69 -17.04 14.64
C PRO A 13 2.30 -17.66 13.36
N PHE A 14 3.56 -18.11 13.38
CA PHE A 14 4.23 -18.59 12.16
C PHE A 14 3.95 -20.05 11.78
N GLY A 15 3.40 -20.87 12.69
CA GLY A 15 3.05 -22.27 12.41
C GLY A 15 1.91 -22.44 11.39
N GLU A 16 0.96 -21.51 11.39
CA GLU A 16 -0.17 -21.47 10.44
C GLU A 16 0.27 -20.93 9.06
N LEU A 17 1.34 -20.13 8.99
CA LEU A 17 1.86 -19.58 7.72
C LEU A 17 2.47 -20.65 6.80
N LYS A 18 2.92 -21.80 7.33
CA LYS A 18 3.46 -22.90 6.52
C LYS A 18 2.40 -23.63 5.68
N LYS A 19 1.11 -23.46 6.00
CA LYS A 19 -0.01 -24.08 5.28
C LYS A 19 -0.64 -23.16 4.23
N LEU A 20 -0.27 -21.88 4.23
CA LEU A 20 -0.83 -20.87 3.35
C LEU A 20 0.12 -20.61 2.18
N THR A 21 -0.43 -20.48 0.98
CA THR A 21 0.34 -19.99 -0.18
C THR A 21 0.80 -18.56 0.08
N LEU A 22 1.90 -18.14 -0.53
CA LEU A 22 2.38 -16.75 -0.42
C LEU A 22 1.28 -15.74 -0.75
N VAL A 23 0.42 -16.05 -1.73
CA VAL A 23 -0.75 -15.26 -2.09
C VAL A 23 -1.73 -15.15 -0.92
N GLN A 24 -2.05 -16.24 -0.23
CA GLN A 24 -2.95 -16.23 0.93
C GLN A 24 -2.38 -15.43 2.12
N ILE A 25 -1.07 -15.44 2.31
CA ILE A 25 -0.39 -14.64 3.35
C ILE A 25 -0.47 -13.13 3.00
N LEU A 26 -0.36 -12.81 1.72
CA LEU A 26 -0.35 -11.43 1.21
C LEU A 26 -1.74 -10.88 0.89
N THR A 27 -2.79 -11.71 0.87
CA THR A 27 -4.17 -11.27 0.61
C THR A 27 -4.98 -11.25 1.90
N VAL A 28 -4.64 -10.31 2.79
CA VAL A 28 -5.41 -10.10 4.03
C VAL A 28 -6.74 -9.44 3.68
N PRO A 29 -7.91 -10.05 3.96
CA PRO A 29 -9.18 -9.43 3.64
C PRO A 29 -9.40 -8.13 4.42
N PHE A 30 -10.15 -7.19 3.87
CA PHE A 30 -10.59 -5.99 4.59
C PHE A 30 -11.76 -6.36 5.53
N ALA A 31 -11.80 -5.73 6.70
CA ALA A 31 -12.97 -5.82 7.57
C ALA A 31 -14.18 -5.11 6.92
N PRO A 32 -15.43 -5.50 7.24
CA PRO A 32 -16.61 -4.77 6.81
C PRO A 32 -16.52 -3.30 7.24
N LEU A 33 -16.72 -2.39 6.28
CA LEU A 33 -16.66 -0.96 6.51
C LEU A 33 -18.06 -0.36 6.32
N MET A 34 -18.54 0.39 7.31
CA MET A 34 -19.78 1.14 7.21
C MET A 34 -19.48 2.62 6.99
N LEU A 35 -19.84 3.13 5.81
CA LEU A 35 -19.85 4.57 5.57
C LEU A 35 -21.13 5.16 6.17
N LEU A 36 -21.05 6.27 6.88
CA LEU A 36 -22.23 7.00 7.36
C LEU A 36 -22.78 7.96 6.32
N ARG A 37 -21.97 8.27 5.30
CA ARG A 37 -22.27 9.23 4.24
C ARG A 37 -21.38 8.95 3.02
N PRO A 38 -21.73 9.43 1.81
CA PRO A 38 -20.93 9.19 0.62
C PRO A 38 -19.50 9.77 0.72
N LEU A 39 -18.55 9.05 0.12
CA LEU A 39 -17.22 9.57 -0.20
C LEU A 39 -17.35 10.74 -1.19
N LYS A 40 -16.58 11.81 -0.98
CA LYS A 40 -16.66 13.02 -1.83
C LYS A 40 -15.72 12.94 -3.02
N LEU A 41 -14.49 12.49 -2.80
CA LEU A 41 -13.42 12.49 -3.78
C LEU A 41 -13.31 11.14 -4.51
N PHE A 42 -13.40 10.04 -3.76
CA PHE A 42 -13.34 8.67 -4.29
C PHE A 42 -14.75 8.07 -4.39
N LYS A 43 -15.60 8.74 -5.16
CA LYS A 43 -17.01 8.36 -5.32
C LYS A 43 -17.11 6.91 -5.78
N SER A 44 -17.90 6.11 -5.07
CA SER A 44 -18.14 4.68 -5.32
C SER A 44 -16.89 3.78 -5.37
N THR A 45 -15.68 4.29 -5.16
CA THR A 45 -14.44 3.54 -5.36
C THR A 45 -14.33 2.33 -4.44
N LEU A 46 -14.87 2.42 -3.22
CA LEU A 46 -14.90 1.29 -2.28
C LEU A 46 -16.04 0.29 -2.51
N GLY A 47 -16.96 0.54 -3.46
CA GLY A 47 -18.15 -0.30 -3.66
C GLY A 47 -19.15 -0.29 -2.49
N LEU A 48 -19.07 0.69 -1.59
CA LEU A 48 -19.87 0.74 -0.37
C LEU A 48 -21.09 1.65 -0.52
N THR A 49 -22.20 1.23 0.09
CA THR A 49 -23.42 2.03 0.23
C THR A 49 -23.48 2.62 1.66
N PRO A 50 -23.75 3.93 1.83
CA PRO A 50 -23.90 4.51 3.16
C PRO A 50 -24.98 3.81 3.99
N GLY A 51 -24.70 3.59 5.28
CA GLY A 51 -25.58 2.91 6.24
C GLY A 51 -25.51 1.38 6.20
N VAL A 52 -24.76 0.80 5.26
CA VAL A 52 -24.60 -0.66 5.15
C VAL A 52 -23.15 -1.04 5.42
N ALA A 53 -22.93 -1.93 6.38
CA ALA A 53 -21.62 -2.49 6.65
C ALA A 53 -21.32 -3.61 5.64
N THR A 54 -20.38 -3.37 4.73
CA THR A 54 -19.93 -4.36 3.73
C THR A 54 -18.43 -4.32 3.55
N VAL A 55 -17.84 -5.41 3.06
CA VAL A 55 -16.41 -5.44 2.74
C VAL A 55 -16.13 -4.52 1.54
N PRO A 56 -15.11 -3.64 1.60
CA PRO A 56 -14.71 -2.84 0.45
C PRO A 56 -14.37 -3.70 -0.77
N ASP A 57 -14.86 -3.31 -1.95
CA ASP A 57 -14.53 -3.97 -3.21
C ASP A 57 -13.04 -3.81 -3.52
N PRO A 58 -12.23 -4.89 -3.61
CA PRO A 58 -10.79 -4.80 -3.83
C PRO A 58 -10.38 -4.09 -5.12
N GLU A 59 -11.30 -3.90 -6.07
CA GLU A 59 -11.14 -3.02 -7.23
C GLU A 59 -10.63 -1.63 -6.87
N PHE A 60 -10.97 -1.13 -5.68
CA PHE A 60 -10.55 0.18 -5.20
C PHE A 60 -9.01 0.35 -5.24
N LEU A 61 -8.26 -0.73 -5.03
CA LEU A 61 -6.80 -0.73 -5.10
C LEU A 61 -6.32 -0.51 -6.53
N VAL A 62 -6.98 -1.12 -7.52
CA VAL A 62 -6.69 -0.88 -8.94
C VAL A 62 -6.97 0.60 -9.27
N VAL A 63 -8.12 1.14 -8.84
CA VAL A 63 -8.46 2.55 -9.05
C VAL A 63 -7.47 3.50 -8.36
N LEU A 64 -6.93 3.13 -7.20
CA LEU A 64 -5.87 3.90 -6.55
C LEU A 64 -4.57 3.90 -7.35
N LEU A 65 -4.16 2.74 -7.87
CA LEU A 65 -2.89 2.55 -8.58
C LEU A 65 -2.94 3.10 -10.01
N GLU A 66 -4.00 2.81 -10.75
CA GLU A 66 -4.13 3.09 -12.19
C GLU A 66 -4.98 4.33 -12.48
N GLY A 67 -5.78 4.78 -11.51
CA GLY A 67 -6.74 5.87 -11.70
C GLY A 67 -8.00 5.48 -12.47
N MET A 68 -8.18 4.20 -12.77
CA MET A 68 -9.32 3.62 -13.48
C MET A 68 -9.56 2.19 -13.01
N THR A 69 -10.71 1.61 -13.35
CA THR A 69 -11.02 0.20 -13.09
C THR A 69 -10.19 -0.72 -13.99
N HIS A 70 -10.00 -1.99 -13.60
CA HIS A 70 -9.34 -2.99 -14.43
C HIS A 70 -10.04 -3.17 -15.78
N GLN A 71 -11.37 -3.01 -15.84
CA GLN A 71 -12.10 -3.09 -17.11
C GLN A 71 -11.79 -1.91 -18.02
N GLU A 72 -11.67 -0.70 -17.47
CA GLU A 72 -11.26 0.48 -18.25
C GLU A 72 -9.82 0.35 -18.75
N ALA A 73 -8.91 -0.16 -17.90
CA ALA A 73 -7.52 -0.44 -18.30
C ALA A 73 -7.47 -1.47 -19.44
N LEU A 74 -8.17 -2.60 -19.29
CA LEU A 74 -8.29 -3.62 -20.32
C LEU A 74 -8.92 -3.09 -21.61
N ARG A 75 -9.95 -2.24 -21.51
CA ARG A 75 -10.60 -1.62 -22.67
C ARG A 75 -9.65 -0.68 -23.40
N GLY A 76 -8.85 0.10 -22.66
CA GLY A 76 -7.82 0.96 -23.24
C GLY A 76 -6.76 0.18 -24.02
N GLN A 77 -6.37 -0.99 -23.51
CA GLN A 77 -5.37 -1.86 -24.15
C GLN A 77 -5.94 -2.63 -25.36
N LEU A 78 -7.15 -3.16 -25.26
CA LEU A 78 -7.74 -4.07 -26.26
C LEU A 78 -8.59 -3.39 -27.32
N ASN A 79 -9.04 -2.16 -27.05
CA ASN A 79 -9.90 -1.36 -27.92
C ASN A 79 -11.08 -2.21 -28.46
N ILE A 80 -11.15 -2.41 -29.79
CA ILE A 80 -12.22 -3.15 -30.47
C ILE A 80 -12.32 -4.62 -30.04
N GLN A 81 -11.26 -5.21 -29.48
CA GLN A 81 -11.24 -6.61 -29.04
C GLN A 81 -11.72 -6.80 -27.60
N PHE A 82 -11.98 -5.72 -26.84
CA PHE A 82 -12.40 -5.82 -25.44
C PHE A 82 -13.64 -6.71 -25.27
N LYS A 83 -14.65 -6.55 -26.13
CA LYS A 83 -15.89 -7.33 -25.99
C LYS A 83 -15.67 -8.81 -26.29
N ASN A 84 -14.77 -9.13 -27.22
CA ASN A 84 -14.39 -10.51 -27.50
C ASN A 84 -13.69 -11.15 -26.30
N LEU A 85 -12.79 -10.41 -25.63
CA LEU A 85 -12.19 -10.88 -24.38
C LEU A 85 -13.25 -11.08 -23.29
N GLU A 86 -14.13 -10.09 -23.10
CA GLU A 86 -15.19 -10.16 -22.08
C GLU A 86 -16.06 -11.40 -22.25
N ASN A 87 -16.50 -11.66 -23.48
CA ASN A 87 -17.33 -12.81 -23.82
C ASN A 87 -16.58 -14.14 -23.63
N LEU A 88 -15.28 -14.17 -23.96
CA LEU A 88 -14.42 -15.33 -23.77
C LEU A 88 -14.27 -15.66 -22.28
N LEU A 89 -13.78 -14.71 -21.48
CA LEU A 89 -13.46 -14.95 -20.07
C LEU A 89 -14.69 -15.31 -19.24
N ARG A 90 -15.85 -14.71 -19.57
CA ARG A 90 -17.13 -14.99 -18.93
C ARG A 90 -17.84 -16.24 -19.48
N GLY A 91 -17.27 -16.91 -20.49
CA GLY A 91 -17.86 -18.11 -21.09
C GLY A 91 -19.22 -17.84 -21.76
N ALA A 92 -19.45 -16.61 -22.24
CA ALA A 92 -20.72 -16.23 -22.88
C ALA A 92 -20.82 -16.79 -24.31
N HIS A 93 -19.69 -16.94 -25.01
CA HIS A 93 -19.64 -17.44 -26.38
C HIS A 93 -18.43 -18.36 -26.59
N VAL A 94 -18.56 -19.30 -27.53
CA VAL A 94 -17.43 -20.09 -28.03
C VAL A 94 -16.64 -19.21 -29.00
N PRO A 95 -15.38 -18.83 -28.70
CA PRO A 95 -14.59 -17.98 -29.57
C PRO A 95 -14.20 -18.76 -30.85
N THR A 96 -14.13 -18.07 -31.98
CA THR A 96 -13.52 -18.65 -33.19
C THR A 96 -11.99 -18.69 -33.05
N ASN A 97 -11.32 -19.57 -33.81
CA ASN A 97 -9.86 -19.60 -33.86
C ASN A 97 -9.25 -18.25 -34.26
N THR A 98 -9.93 -17.49 -35.12
CA THR A 98 -9.53 -16.13 -35.50
C THR A 98 -9.60 -15.18 -34.31
N THR A 99 -10.69 -15.23 -33.54
CA THR A 99 -10.87 -14.43 -32.33
C THR A 99 -9.78 -14.72 -31.29
N LEU A 100 -9.45 -16.00 -31.08
CA LEU A 100 -8.38 -16.39 -30.17
C LEU A 100 -7.03 -15.80 -30.60
N ARG A 101 -6.66 -15.92 -31.89
CA ARG A 101 -5.43 -15.33 -32.42
C ARG A 101 -5.36 -13.82 -32.27
N LEU A 102 -6.48 -13.12 -32.50
CA LEU A 102 -6.55 -11.67 -32.32
C LEU A 102 -6.37 -11.26 -30.85
N LEU A 103 -6.95 -12.00 -29.92
CA LEU A 103 -6.81 -11.75 -28.48
C LEU A 103 -5.38 -12.04 -27.99
N GLN A 104 -4.77 -13.14 -28.43
CA GLN A 104 -3.38 -13.46 -28.14
C GLN A 104 -2.44 -12.36 -28.62
N ALA A 105 -2.60 -11.91 -29.87
CA ALA A 105 -1.80 -10.85 -30.44
C ALA A 105 -1.99 -9.50 -29.71
N ALA A 106 -3.23 -9.17 -29.32
CA ALA A 106 -3.53 -7.93 -28.62
C ALA A 106 -3.02 -7.90 -27.16
N LEU A 107 -3.02 -9.05 -26.48
CA LEU A 107 -2.54 -9.19 -25.11
C LEU A 107 -1.04 -9.53 -25.01
N GLY A 108 -0.43 -10.02 -26.10
CA GLY A 108 0.95 -10.52 -26.10
C GLY A 108 1.13 -11.78 -25.26
N ILE A 109 0.13 -12.67 -25.24
CA ILE A 109 0.15 -13.92 -24.45
C ILE A 109 -0.16 -15.15 -25.30
N ASP A 110 0.34 -16.31 -24.85
CA ASP A 110 0.12 -17.58 -25.51
C ASP A 110 -1.30 -18.15 -25.29
N ALA A 111 -1.65 -19.17 -26.07
CA ALA A 111 -2.97 -19.82 -26.05
C ALA A 111 -3.31 -20.37 -24.66
N ASP A 112 -2.34 -21.04 -24.05
CA ASP A 112 -2.51 -21.71 -22.78
C ASP A 112 -2.74 -20.70 -21.64
N VAL A 113 -2.04 -19.56 -21.71
CA VAL A 113 -2.24 -18.45 -20.75
C VAL A 113 -3.62 -17.85 -20.93
N LEU A 114 -4.05 -17.57 -22.17
CA LEU A 114 -5.38 -17.04 -22.45
C LEU A 114 -6.49 -18.01 -22.01
N ALA A 115 -6.30 -19.32 -22.21
CA ALA A 115 -7.23 -20.35 -21.78
C ALA A 115 -7.33 -20.41 -20.24
N ALA A 116 -6.20 -20.27 -19.53
CA ALA A 116 -6.16 -20.26 -18.07
C ALA A 116 -6.87 -19.04 -17.44
N LEU A 117 -7.10 -17.97 -18.21
CA LEU A 117 -7.86 -16.81 -17.74
C LEU A 117 -9.38 -17.02 -17.78
N VAL A 118 -9.88 -18.00 -18.54
CA VAL A 118 -11.32 -18.24 -18.69
C VAL A 118 -11.89 -18.80 -17.39
N HIS A 119 -12.92 -18.12 -16.85
CA HIS A 119 -13.47 -18.46 -15.52
C HIS A 119 -15.00 -18.58 -15.49
N GLY A 120 -15.72 -18.16 -16.53
CA GLY A 120 -17.18 -18.37 -16.64
C GLY A 120 -18.05 -17.56 -15.67
N ASN A 121 -17.45 -16.69 -14.85
CA ASN A 121 -18.19 -15.89 -13.85
C ASN A 121 -18.80 -14.64 -14.50
N LYS A 122 -20.12 -14.61 -14.63
CA LYS A 122 -20.87 -13.51 -15.25
C LYS A 122 -20.89 -12.22 -14.43
N ASN A 123 -20.79 -12.32 -13.10
CA ASN A 123 -20.99 -11.19 -12.19
C ASN A 123 -19.71 -10.75 -11.47
N GLY A 124 -18.59 -11.46 -11.65
CA GLY A 124 -17.31 -11.11 -11.04
C GLY A 124 -16.46 -10.13 -11.85
N HIS A 125 -15.31 -9.75 -11.27
CA HIS A 125 -14.25 -9.03 -12.00
C HIS A 125 -13.87 -9.81 -13.25
N LEU A 126 -13.63 -9.09 -14.35
CA LEU A 126 -13.30 -9.68 -15.63
C LEU A 126 -11.91 -10.32 -15.63
N MET A 127 -10.98 -9.76 -14.85
CA MET A 127 -9.65 -10.32 -14.67
C MET A 127 -9.29 -10.34 -13.18
N PRO A 128 -9.80 -11.34 -12.42
CA PRO A 128 -9.57 -11.43 -10.98
C PRO A 128 -8.09 -11.43 -10.60
N GLN A 129 -7.22 -11.97 -11.46
CA GLN A 129 -5.78 -12.01 -11.25
C GLN A 129 -5.16 -10.60 -11.19
N TYR A 130 -5.70 -9.64 -11.94
CA TYR A 130 -5.25 -8.24 -11.90
C TYR A 130 -5.61 -7.60 -10.56
N VAL A 131 -6.87 -7.75 -10.14
CA VAL A 131 -7.36 -7.23 -8.85
C VAL A 131 -6.59 -7.86 -7.69
N ASN A 132 -6.38 -9.19 -7.74
CA ASN A 132 -5.58 -9.92 -6.76
C ASN A 132 -4.12 -9.43 -6.73
N GLY A 133 -3.53 -9.08 -7.89
CA GLY A 133 -2.19 -8.50 -7.96
C GLY A 133 -2.09 -7.20 -7.17
N ALA A 134 -3.09 -6.32 -7.29
CA ALA A 134 -3.15 -5.08 -6.51
C ALA A 134 -3.29 -5.36 -4.99
N GLN A 135 -4.08 -6.37 -4.61
CA GLN A 135 -4.20 -6.80 -3.20
C GLN A 135 -2.89 -7.38 -2.65
N VAL A 136 -2.21 -8.23 -3.43
CA VAL A 136 -0.91 -8.80 -3.04
C VAL A 136 0.12 -7.69 -2.81
N MET A 137 0.15 -6.68 -3.66
CA MET A 137 1.04 -5.52 -3.50
C MET A 137 0.72 -4.71 -2.24
N GLU A 138 -0.56 -4.42 -1.98
CA GLU A 138 -0.98 -3.74 -0.75
C GLU A 138 -0.61 -4.56 0.50
N GLY A 139 -0.88 -5.85 0.49
CA GLY A 139 -0.58 -6.74 1.59
C GLY A 139 0.91 -6.95 1.81
N LEU A 140 1.74 -6.89 0.77
CA LEU A 140 3.19 -6.86 0.90
C LEU A 140 3.64 -5.62 1.69
N PHE A 141 3.18 -4.43 1.30
CA PHE A 141 3.51 -3.20 2.02
C PHE A 141 2.99 -3.20 3.46
N PHE A 142 1.76 -3.68 3.67
CA PHE A 142 1.17 -3.81 4.99
C PHE A 142 1.97 -4.78 5.88
N ASN A 143 2.35 -5.95 5.36
CA ASN A 143 3.10 -6.94 6.11
C ASN A 143 4.52 -6.48 6.43
N VAL A 144 5.18 -5.74 5.53
CA VAL A 144 6.47 -5.09 5.85
C VAL A 144 6.32 -4.18 7.06
N PHE A 145 5.29 -3.32 7.08
CA PHE A 145 5.00 -2.50 8.26
C PHE A 145 4.75 -3.36 9.50
N LYS A 146 3.89 -4.37 9.37
CA LYS A 146 3.48 -5.23 10.49
C LYS A 146 4.68 -5.95 11.11
N VAL A 147 5.54 -6.56 10.31
CA VAL A 147 6.69 -7.34 10.79
C VAL A 147 7.75 -6.44 11.41
N LEU A 148 8.11 -5.33 10.75
CA LEU A 148 9.16 -4.45 11.25
C LEU A 148 8.67 -3.48 12.33
N GLY A 149 7.36 -3.27 12.43
CA GLY A 149 6.71 -2.36 13.38
C GLY A 149 6.03 -3.04 14.57
N SER A 150 6.05 -4.37 14.68
CA SER A 150 5.40 -5.13 15.77
C SER A 150 6.24 -5.30 17.04
N ALA A 151 7.39 -4.63 17.14
CA ALA A 151 8.22 -4.75 18.32
C ALA A 151 7.50 -4.15 19.55
N VAL A 152 7.36 -4.93 20.62
CA VAL A 152 6.84 -4.44 21.90
C VAL A 152 7.94 -3.63 22.56
N HIS A 153 7.69 -2.33 22.76
CA HIS A 153 8.69 -1.44 23.36
C HIS A 153 8.26 -1.09 24.77
N SER A 154 8.86 -1.72 25.77
CA SER A 154 8.57 -1.38 27.17
C SER A 154 9.32 -0.11 27.59
N CYS A 155 8.61 0.83 28.21
CA CYS A 155 9.21 2.01 28.81
C CYS A 155 10.18 1.61 29.93
N PRO A 156 11.44 2.09 29.96
CA PRO A 156 12.39 1.73 31.00
C PRO A 156 11.93 2.08 32.43
N SER A 157 11.07 3.10 32.57
CA SER A 157 10.59 3.58 33.87
C SER A 157 9.33 2.86 34.37
N CYS A 158 8.33 2.63 33.50
CA CYS A 158 7.03 2.08 33.91
C CYS A 158 6.67 0.73 33.28
N GLN A 159 7.56 0.17 32.44
CA GLN A 159 7.36 -1.07 31.68
C GLN A 159 6.16 -1.07 30.71
N GLY A 160 5.41 0.03 30.62
CA GLY A 160 4.30 0.18 29.68
C GLY A 160 4.78 0.26 28.22
N ASN A 161 3.97 -0.22 27.28
CA ASN A 161 4.32 -0.14 25.86
C ASN A 161 4.37 1.33 25.41
N VAL A 162 5.53 1.80 24.95
CA VAL A 162 5.71 3.17 24.43
C VAL A 162 5.11 3.33 23.03
N LEU A 163 4.84 2.22 22.32
CA LEU A 163 4.03 2.29 21.11
C LEU A 163 2.57 2.49 21.48
N ALA A 164 1.98 3.55 20.94
CA ALA A 164 0.56 3.81 21.12
C ALA A 164 -0.28 2.66 20.57
N ASP A 165 -1.09 2.09 21.45
CA ASP A 165 -2.18 1.21 21.08
C ASP A 165 -3.09 1.94 20.06
N MET A 166 -3.46 1.25 18.99
CA MET A 166 -4.30 1.80 17.92
C MET A 166 -5.64 2.29 18.48
N ASP A 167 -6.30 1.47 19.29
CA ASP A 167 -7.61 1.76 19.85
C ASP A 167 -7.51 2.91 20.85
N ALA A 168 -6.45 2.95 21.66
CA ALA A 168 -6.22 4.07 22.59
C ALA A 168 -6.01 5.40 21.84
N TRP A 169 -5.24 5.40 20.75
CA TRP A 169 -5.01 6.61 19.97
C TRP A 169 -6.30 7.10 19.29
N TRP A 170 -7.01 6.20 18.60
CA TRP A 170 -8.26 6.55 17.92
C TRP A 170 -9.37 6.92 18.92
N GLY A 171 -9.38 6.32 20.12
CA GLY A 171 -10.28 6.69 21.21
C GLY A 171 -10.05 8.10 21.77
N SER A 172 -8.83 8.64 21.63
CA SER A 172 -8.49 10.01 22.02
C SER A 172 -8.74 11.05 20.91
N SER A 173 -9.05 10.61 19.69
CA SER A 173 -9.27 11.49 18.53
C SER A 173 -10.55 12.32 18.69
N PRO A 174 -10.55 13.59 18.26
CA PRO A 174 -11.76 14.42 18.28
C PRO A 174 -12.82 13.93 17.28
N LEU A 175 -12.44 13.18 16.24
CA LEU A 175 -13.39 12.47 15.39
C LEU A 175 -13.47 11.02 15.84
N ARG A 176 -14.68 10.61 16.25
CA ARG A 176 -14.98 9.24 16.64
C ARG A 176 -15.27 8.40 15.40
N LEU A 177 -14.49 7.34 15.21
CA LEU A 177 -14.66 6.34 14.16
C LEU A 177 -14.96 5.00 14.81
N ALA A 178 -15.71 4.13 14.12
CA ALA A 178 -15.86 2.74 14.53
C ALA A 178 -14.53 1.98 14.35
N PRO A 179 -14.30 0.87 15.08
CA PRO A 179 -13.09 0.06 14.97
C PRO A 179 -12.67 -0.33 13.56
N ASP A 180 -13.61 -0.84 12.77
CA ASP A 180 -13.31 -1.23 11.40
C ASP A 180 -12.94 -0.03 10.50
N ALA A 181 -13.51 1.14 10.78
CA ALA A 181 -13.24 2.36 10.03
C ALA A 181 -11.84 2.91 10.31
N TYR A 182 -11.46 3.02 11.59
CA TYR A 182 -10.09 3.44 11.88
C TYR A 182 -9.06 2.36 11.55
N GLY A 183 -9.42 1.06 11.65
CA GLY A 183 -8.56 -0.05 11.22
C GLY A 183 -8.27 -0.01 9.73
N PHE A 184 -9.28 0.30 8.90
CA PHE A 184 -9.11 0.52 7.46
C PHE A 184 -8.17 1.71 7.18
N VAL A 185 -8.38 2.85 7.85
CA VAL A 185 -7.52 4.04 7.70
C VAL A 185 -6.08 3.72 8.11
N ASP A 186 -5.89 3.08 9.25
CA ASP A 186 -4.58 2.66 9.75
C ASP A 186 -3.87 1.75 8.75
N ARG A 187 -4.59 0.80 8.15
CA ARG A 187 -4.04 -0.12 7.14
C ARG A 187 -3.48 0.65 5.94
N LEU A 188 -4.23 1.62 5.39
CA LEU A 188 -3.73 2.47 4.30
C LEU A 188 -2.47 3.24 4.68
N LEU A 189 -2.43 3.84 5.88
CA LEU A 189 -1.27 4.61 6.34
C LEU A 189 -0.05 3.71 6.58
N LYS A 190 -0.27 2.51 7.12
CA LYS A 190 0.78 1.49 7.31
C LYS A 190 1.33 1.02 5.96
N CYS A 191 0.50 0.85 4.94
CA CYS A 191 0.96 0.56 3.58
C CYS A 191 1.86 1.67 3.03
N VAL A 192 1.54 2.96 3.25
CA VAL A 192 2.41 4.07 2.82
C VAL A 192 3.79 3.99 3.49
N VAL A 193 3.84 3.72 4.80
CA VAL A 193 5.12 3.60 5.54
C VAL A 193 5.90 2.36 5.09
N GLY A 194 5.24 1.20 4.98
CA GLY A 194 5.87 -0.04 4.53
C GLY A 194 6.38 0.05 3.09
N ALA A 195 5.64 0.73 2.21
CA ALA A 195 6.06 0.99 0.83
C ALA A 195 7.30 1.89 0.77
N ASP A 196 7.38 2.97 1.56
CA ASP A 196 8.57 3.83 1.60
C ASP A 196 9.83 3.04 1.98
N TRP A 197 9.70 2.18 2.99
CA TRP A 197 10.82 1.34 3.44
C TRP A 197 11.23 0.32 2.39
N LEU A 198 10.26 -0.44 1.86
CA LEU A 198 10.53 -1.50 0.89
C LEU A 198 11.10 -0.92 -0.42
N LEU A 199 10.56 0.19 -0.91
CA LEU A 199 11.10 0.88 -2.09
C LEU A 199 12.51 1.40 -1.81
N GLY A 200 12.77 1.93 -0.62
CA GLY A 200 14.12 2.36 -0.24
C GLY A 200 15.17 1.25 -0.26
N TYR A 201 14.76 -0.01 -0.11
CA TYR A 201 15.64 -1.17 -0.19
C TYR A 201 15.67 -1.80 -1.59
N ALA A 202 14.50 -2.03 -2.19
CA ALA A 202 14.36 -2.82 -3.42
C ALA A 202 14.46 -1.99 -4.72
N LYS A 203 14.02 -0.72 -4.69
CA LYS A 203 14.00 0.19 -5.85
C LYS A 203 14.23 1.65 -5.40
N PRO A 204 15.46 2.01 -4.98
CA PRO A 204 15.74 3.31 -4.37
C PRO A 204 15.37 4.51 -5.26
N GLU A 205 15.43 4.35 -6.59
CA GLU A 205 15.02 5.35 -7.59
C GLU A 205 13.52 5.61 -7.62
N ALA A 206 12.71 4.64 -7.19
CA ALA A 206 11.26 4.74 -7.07
C ALA A 206 10.80 5.15 -5.67
N ARG A 207 11.71 5.24 -4.69
CA ARG A 207 11.37 5.68 -3.33
C ARG A 207 10.86 7.13 -3.35
N PRO A 208 9.76 7.48 -2.65
CA PRO A 208 9.35 8.88 -2.47
C PRO A 208 10.51 9.77 -2.02
N LEU A 209 10.51 11.03 -2.49
CA LEU A 209 11.60 11.97 -2.17
C LEU A 209 11.72 12.13 -0.65
N LYS A 210 12.95 12.25 -0.14
CA LYS A 210 13.20 12.37 1.31
C LYS A 210 12.36 13.51 1.91
N GLY A 211 11.58 13.20 2.94
CA GLY A 211 10.69 14.15 3.62
C GLY A 211 9.38 14.48 2.89
N SER A 212 9.20 14.04 1.63
CA SER A 212 7.99 14.33 0.85
C SER A 212 6.74 13.76 1.51
N LEU A 213 6.77 12.55 2.07
CA LEU A 213 5.59 11.95 2.72
C LEU A 213 5.04 12.80 3.87
N VAL A 214 5.91 13.45 4.64
CA VAL A 214 5.49 14.36 5.73
C VAL A 214 4.85 15.63 5.15
N ILE A 215 5.39 16.15 4.04
CA ILE A 215 4.83 17.29 3.31
C ILE A 215 3.47 16.94 2.71
N LEU A 216 3.34 15.76 2.11
CA LEU A 216 2.08 15.27 1.51
C LEU A 216 0.99 15.06 2.56
N ALA A 217 1.37 14.63 3.76
CA ALA A 217 0.45 14.47 4.89
C ALA A 217 0.18 15.80 5.63
N ASP A 218 0.84 16.91 5.28
CA ASP A 218 0.66 18.19 5.98
C ASP A 218 -0.81 18.66 5.89
N PRO A 219 -1.46 18.98 7.02
CA PRO A 219 -2.89 19.23 7.05
C PRO A 219 -3.32 20.57 6.44
N ARG A 220 -2.38 21.48 6.16
CA ARG A 220 -2.68 22.81 5.60
C ARG A 220 -3.21 22.75 4.18
N ASN A 221 -2.74 21.78 3.38
CA ASN A 221 -3.12 21.63 1.98
C ASN A 221 -3.54 20.19 1.69
N HIS A 222 -4.37 20.00 0.66
CA HIS A 222 -4.75 18.66 0.22
C HIS A 222 -3.52 17.87 -0.27
N PRO A 223 -3.40 16.55 -0.02
CA PRO A 223 -2.21 15.78 -0.41
C PRO A 223 -1.87 15.85 -1.90
N ILE A 224 -2.88 15.82 -2.77
CA ILE A 224 -2.68 15.99 -4.22
C ILE A 224 -2.16 17.39 -4.54
N GLY A 225 -2.61 18.43 -3.83
CA GLY A 225 -2.09 19.78 -3.98
C GLY A 225 -0.63 19.91 -3.56
N GLN A 226 -0.24 19.26 -2.47
CA GLN A 226 1.16 19.18 -2.03
C GLN A 226 2.03 18.45 -3.05
N TRP A 227 1.51 17.35 -3.64
CA TRP A 227 2.19 16.65 -4.71
C TRP A 227 2.36 17.53 -5.96
N MET A 228 1.32 18.26 -6.36
CA MET A 228 1.40 19.20 -7.49
C MET A 228 2.42 20.31 -7.23
N ASP A 229 2.50 20.82 -5.99
CA ASP A 229 3.49 21.82 -5.60
C ASP A 229 4.93 21.25 -5.61
N LEU A 230 5.10 19.96 -5.28
CA LEU A 230 6.36 19.25 -5.42
C LEU A 230 6.78 19.11 -6.88
N VAL A 231 5.85 18.73 -7.78
CA VAL A 231 6.11 18.64 -9.22
C VAL A 231 6.51 20.01 -9.78
N ARG A 232 5.75 21.06 -9.43
CA ARG A 232 6.08 22.46 -9.80
C ARG A 232 7.51 22.82 -9.39
N PHE A 233 7.88 22.50 -8.16
CA PHE A 233 9.22 22.77 -7.64
C PHE A 233 10.30 22.01 -8.43
N MET A 234 10.08 20.73 -8.73
CA MET A 234 11.02 19.91 -9.50
C MET A 234 11.20 20.38 -10.95
N ARG A 235 10.19 21.03 -11.52
CA ARG A 235 10.25 21.65 -12.85
C ARG A 235 10.95 23.00 -12.87
N GLY A 236 11.12 23.64 -11.72
CA GLY A 236 11.57 25.04 -11.64
C GLY A 236 10.48 26.06 -11.97
N ASP A 237 9.21 25.65 -11.97
CA ASP A 237 8.08 26.50 -12.32
C ASP A 237 7.75 27.50 -11.21
N LYS A 238 7.52 28.76 -11.58
CA LYS A 238 7.09 29.81 -10.64
C LYS A 238 5.63 29.64 -10.23
N HIS A 239 4.80 29.14 -11.14
CA HIS A 239 3.36 29.03 -10.94
C HIS A 239 2.82 27.67 -11.39
N LEU A 240 1.76 27.21 -10.72
CA LEU A 240 1.15 25.91 -10.99
C LEU A 240 0.57 25.80 -12.42
N TRP A 241 0.11 26.91 -13.00
CA TRP A 241 -0.47 26.91 -14.35
C TRP A 241 0.56 26.58 -15.42
N GLN A 242 1.85 26.75 -15.16
CA GLN A 242 2.93 26.42 -16.12
C GLN A 242 2.98 24.92 -16.41
N ILE A 243 2.67 24.08 -15.41
CA ILE A 243 2.52 22.62 -15.58
C ILE A 243 1.50 22.28 -16.68
N ALA A 244 0.40 23.04 -16.80
CA ALA A 244 -0.63 22.76 -17.80
C ALA A 244 -0.26 23.19 -19.22
N ILE A 245 0.69 24.12 -19.37
CA ILE A 245 1.10 24.68 -20.67
C ILE A 245 2.21 23.83 -21.28
N ASP A 246 3.22 23.48 -20.50
CA ASP A 246 4.44 22.86 -21.01
C ASP A 246 4.26 21.38 -21.40
N ASP A 247 3.38 20.65 -20.71
CA ASP A 247 3.22 19.20 -20.93
C ASP A 247 2.11 18.85 -21.93
N GLY A 248 1.58 19.83 -22.67
CA GLY A 248 0.51 19.58 -23.65
C GLY A 248 -0.66 18.83 -23.01
N ILE A 249 -1.02 19.18 -21.77
CA ILE A 249 -2.04 18.44 -21.01
C ILE A 249 -3.45 18.64 -21.63
N GLY A 250 -3.60 19.50 -22.64
CA GLY A 250 -4.66 19.43 -23.65
C GLY A 250 -4.17 18.67 -24.89
N GLN A 251 -4.91 17.67 -25.38
CA GLN A 251 -4.54 16.97 -26.61
C GLN A 251 -4.36 17.96 -27.78
N ALA A 252 -3.61 17.58 -28.81
CA ALA A 252 -3.41 18.40 -30.01
C ALA A 252 -4.74 18.97 -30.53
N GLY A 253 -4.94 20.29 -30.37
CA GLY A 253 -6.17 21.01 -30.73
C GLY A 253 -7.02 21.50 -29.56
N GLU A 254 -6.78 21.03 -28.33
CA GLU A 254 -7.45 21.51 -27.11
C GLU A 254 -6.58 22.53 -26.37
N VAL A 255 -7.16 23.69 -26.07
CA VAL A 255 -6.62 24.67 -25.12
C VAL A 255 -6.22 23.92 -23.84
N GLY A 256 -4.98 24.09 -23.36
CA GLY A 256 -4.43 23.37 -22.21
C GLY A 256 -5.34 23.36 -20.97
N VAL A 257 -5.01 22.52 -19.97
CA VAL A 257 -5.89 22.33 -18.79
C VAL A 257 -6.27 23.68 -18.17
N PRO A 258 -7.58 24.03 -18.10
CA PRO A 258 -8.00 25.32 -17.58
C PRO A 258 -7.49 25.51 -16.14
N ALA A 259 -7.04 26.72 -15.80
CA ALA A 259 -6.52 27.04 -14.47
C ALA A 259 -7.51 26.67 -13.34
N GLY A 260 -8.81 26.82 -13.59
CA GLY A 260 -9.86 26.40 -12.66
C GLY A 260 -9.86 24.89 -12.38
N ARG A 261 -9.44 24.04 -13.33
CA ARG A 261 -9.33 22.60 -13.13
C ARG A 261 -8.14 22.24 -12.25
N LEU A 262 -6.97 22.87 -12.49
CA LEU A 262 -5.80 22.71 -11.62
C LEU A 262 -6.13 23.11 -10.18
N ALA A 263 -6.88 24.20 -9.98
CA ALA A 263 -7.31 24.64 -8.65
C ALA A 263 -8.24 23.62 -7.97
N LYS A 264 -9.14 22.95 -8.73
CA LYS A 264 -10.00 21.88 -8.21
C LYS A 264 -9.21 20.66 -7.78
N TRP A 265 -8.22 20.22 -8.56
CA TRP A 265 -7.33 19.12 -8.18
C TRP A 265 -6.47 19.48 -6.97
N LYS A 266 -5.85 20.66 -6.98
CA LYS A 266 -5.03 21.16 -5.88
C LYS A 266 -5.79 21.23 -4.57
N SER A 267 -7.05 21.64 -4.61
CA SER A 267 -7.90 21.75 -3.41
C SER A 267 -8.60 20.44 -3.02
N GLY A 268 -8.49 19.37 -3.81
CA GLY A 268 -9.19 18.11 -3.56
C GLY A 268 -10.71 18.20 -3.75
N GLN A 269 -11.19 19.12 -4.58
CA GLN A 269 -12.59 19.13 -5.03
C GLN A 269 -12.83 18.06 -6.09
N ASP A 270 -11.86 17.85 -6.97
CA ASP A 270 -11.85 16.81 -8.00
C ASP A 270 -10.61 15.92 -7.82
N LEU A 271 -10.74 14.63 -8.13
CA LEU A 271 -9.61 13.70 -8.13
C LEU A 271 -8.76 13.95 -9.39
N LEU A 272 -7.43 14.08 -9.21
CA LEU A 272 -6.49 14.18 -10.31
C LEU A 272 -6.42 12.83 -11.06
N PRO A 273 -6.71 12.80 -12.38
CA PRO A 273 -6.58 11.57 -13.17
C PRO A 273 -5.11 11.14 -13.31
N MET A 274 -4.84 9.82 -13.25
CA MET A 274 -3.46 9.30 -13.37
C MET A 274 -2.81 9.60 -14.70
N ALA A 275 -3.53 9.49 -15.82
CA ALA A 275 -2.99 9.86 -17.13
C ALA A 275 -2.49 11.32 -17.15
N LYS A 276 -3.22 12.24 -16.52
CA LYS A 276 -2.83 13.66 -16.45
C LYS A 276 -1.64 13.85 -15.52
N ALA A 277 -1.62 13.18 -14.36
CA ALA A 277 -0.50 13.23 -13.44
C ALA A 277 0.80 12.66 -14.04
N SER A 278 0.71 11.58 -14.81
CA SER A 278 1.85 10.98 -15.52
C SER A 278 2.43 11.93 -16.56
N LEU A 279 1.61 12.72 -17.24
CA LEU A 279 2.09 13.78 -18.13
C LEU A 279 2.84 14.88 -17.37
N MET A 280 2.35 15.28 -16.19
CA MET A 280 2.97 16.35 -15.37
C MET A 280 4.42 16.05 -14.94
N ILE A 281 4.74 14.76 -14.81
CA ILE A 281 6.05 14.28 -14.36
C ILE A 281 6.89 13.66 -15.49
N LYS A 282 6.36 13.69 -16.71
CA LYS A 282 7.04 13.13 -17.87
C LYS A 282 8.36 13.86 -18.08
N ASP A 283 9.41 13.11 -18.39
CA ASP A 283 10.74 13.63 -18.68
C ASP A 283 11.42 14.37 -17.49
N LEU A 284 10.82 14.34 -16.30
CA LEU A 284 11.42 14.91 -15.10
C LEU A 284 12.45 13.97 -14.46
N PRO A 285 13.51 14.52 -13.86
CA PRO A 285 14.39 13.73 -13.03
C PRO A 285 13.59 13.12 -11.86
N LYS A 286 13.86 11.86 -11.55
CA LYS A 286 13.19 11.11 -10.48
C LYS A 286 11.67 10.92 -10.72
N GLN A 287 11.25 10.78 -11.97
CA GLN A 287 9.87 10.46 -12.35
C GLN A 287 9.28 9.30 -11.53
N ALA A 288 10.02 8.20 -11.34
CA ALA A 288 9.55 7.06 -10.54
C ALA A 288 9.25 7.43 -9.08
N ALA A 289 10.11 8.22 -8.42
CA ALA A 289 9.90 8.73 -7.07
C ALA A 289 8.69 9.68 -6.99
N LEU A 290 8.47 10.52 -8.01
CA LEU A 290 7.30 11.40 -8.11
C LEU A 290 6.02 10.60 -8.30
N HIS A 291 6.06 9.53 -9.08
CA HIS A 291 4.93 8.60 -9.23
C HIS A 291 4.60 7.89 -7.90
N SER A 292 5.59 7.38 -7.17
CA SER A 292 5.35 6.80 -5.84
C SER A 292 4.80 7.83 -4.84
N SER A 293 5.29 9.07 -4.90
CA SER A 293 4.75 10.19 -4.11
C SER A 293 3.28 10.48 -4.46
N LEU A 294 2.87 10.33 -5.73
CA LEU A 294 1.48 10.49 -6.16
C LEU A 294 0.58 9.41 -5.58
N LEU A 295 1.03 8.15 -5.61
CA LEU A 295 0.28 7.03 -5.02
C LEU A 295 0.10 7.23 -3.52
N ALA A 296 1.14 7.69 -2.81
CA ALA A 296 1.03 8.07 -1.40
C ALA A 296 0.03 9.22 -1.18
N ALA A 297 0.08 10.27 -2.02
CA ALA A 297 -0.88 11.38 -1.95
C ALA A 297 -2.33 10.93 -2.18
N ARG A 298 -2.57 9.99 -3.10
CA ARG A 298 -3.90 9.39 -3.31
C ARG A 298 -4.36 8.55 -2.11
N MET A 299 -3.46 7.76 -1.52
CA MET A 299 -3.76 6.99 -0.31
C MET A 299 -4.10 7.90 0.88
N PHE A 300 -3.35 8.99 1.09
CA PHE A 300 -3.71 10.00 2.09
C PHE A 300 -5.06 10.65 1.79
N ALA A 301 -5.32 11.01 0.54
CA ALA A 301 -6.59 11.60 0.15
C ALA A 301 -7.78 10.64 0.39
N LEU A 302 -7.60 9.34 0.12
CA LEU A 302 -8.62 8.32 0.42
C LEU A 302 -8.81 8.16 1.92
N ALA A 303 -7.74 8.09 2.70
CA ALA A 303 -7.81 8.02 4.16
C ALA A 303 -8.59 9.21 4.73
N ILE A 304 -8.34 10.44 4.25
CA ILE A 304 -9.08 11.64 4.63
C ILE A 304 -10.57 11.51 4.25
N ASP A 305 -10.88 11.05 3.05
CA ASP A 305 -12.26 10.91 2.58
C ASP A 305 -13.03 9.86 3.39
N VAL A 306 -12.38 8.74 3.74
CA VAL A 306 -12.93 7.69 4.60
C VAL A 306 -13.16 8.20 6.02
N VAL A 307 -12.20 8.89 6.63
CA VAL A 307 -12.39 9.51 7.96
C VAL A 307 -13.63 10.41 7.94
N ARG A 308 -13.79 11.24 6.91
CA ARG A 308 -14.97 12.13 6.80
C ARG A 308 -16.26 11.36 6.54
N ALA A 309 -16.21 10.26 5.80
CA ALA A 309 -17.37 9.45 5.48
C ALA A 309 -17.82 8.54 6.64
N THR A 310 -16.94 8.26 7.60
CA THR A 310 -17.19 7.29 8.69
C THR A 310 -17.29 7.94 10.07
N ALA A 311 -16.78 9.16 10.24
CA ALA A 311 -16.83 9.85 11.52
C ALA A 311 -18.27 10.08 12.00
N ALA A 312 -18.55 9.69 13.24
CA ALA A 312 -19.85 9.84 13.88
C ALA A 312 -20.32 11.32 13.95
N GLY A 313 -21.63 11.52 14.00
CA GLY A 313 -22.28 12.83 14.05
C GLY A 313 -23.17 13.13 12.84
N GLU A 314 -24.03 14.13 12.97
CA GLU A 314 -25.01 14.50 11.93
C GLU A 314 -24.38 15.19 10.70
N GLY A 315 -23.24 15.88 10.89
CA GLY A 315 -22.57 16.64 9.85
C GLY A 315 -21.29 15.98 9.31
N TYR A 316 -20.89 16.38 8.09
CA TYR A 316 -19.55 16.07 7.60
C TYR A 316 -18.49 16.81 8.44
N PRO A 317 -17.48 16.12 8.99
CA PRO A 317 -16.31 16.80 9.52
C PRO A 317 -15.71 17.74 8.47
N THR A 318 -15.16 18.84 8.98
CA THR A 318 -14.39 19.75 8.15
C THR A 318 -13.21 18.99 7.52
N ARG A 319 -12.84 19.38 6.31
CA ARG A 319 -11.69 18.76 5.62
C ARG A 319 -10.42 18.93 6.45
N ALA A 320 -10.24 20.10 7.07
CA ALA A 320 -9.11 20.40 7.93
C ALA A 320 -9.02 19.46 9.14
N ALA A 321 -10.13 19.16 9.83
CA ALA A 321 -10.11 18.24 10.98
C ALA A 321 -9.71 16.81 10.56
N ALA A 322 -10.26 16.30 9.46
CA ALA A 322 -9.89 14.98 8.95
C ALA A 322 -8.44 14.92 8.45
N GLN A 323 -7.98 15.97 7.76
CA GLN A 323 -6.58 16.12 7.35
C GLN A 323 -5.64 16.11 8.55
N GLN A 324 -5.99 16.85 9.61
CA GLN A 324 -5.19 16.92 10.84
C GLN A 324 -5.03 15.54 11.50
N ILE A 325 -6.14 14.81 11.68
CA ILE A 325 -6.10 13.46 12.27
C ILE A 325 -5.26 12.49 11.43
N VAL A 326 -5.44 12.50 10.11
CA VAL A 326 -4.65 11.64 9.22
C VAL A 326 -3.16 12.02 9.29
N ALA A 327 -2.84 13.30 9.33
CA ALA A 327 -1.47 13.80 9.45
C ALA A 327 -0.81 13.37 10.76
N ASP A 328 -1.51 13.54 11.89
CA ASP A 328 -1.01 13.22 13.22
C ASP A 328 -0.83 11.71 13.38
N ARG A 329 -1.81 10.92 12.91
CA ARG A 329 -1.70 9.46 12.91
C ARG A 329 -0.53 8.99 12.05
N PHE A 330 -0.37 9.54 10.85
CA PHE A 330 0.73 9.17 9.96
C PHE A 330 2.10 9.48 10.60
N LYS A 331 2.28 10.66 11.18
CA LYS A 331 3.51 11.03 11.89
C LYS A 331 3.82 10.08 13.03
N GLN A 332 2.80 9.71 13.81
CA GLN A 332 2.96 8.75 14.89
C GLN A 332 3.35 7.37 14.37
N LEU A 333 2.67 6.84 13.35
CA LEU A 333 3.00 5.55 12.73
C LEU A 333 4.43 5.56 12.18
N GLN A 334 4.86 6.65 11.55
CA GLN A 334 6.22 6.80 11.05
C GLN A 334 7.26 6.83 12.19
N ALA A 335 6.97 7.51 13.30
CA ALA A 335 7.84 7.53 14.48
C ALA A 335 7.96 6.15 15.12
N ASN A 336 6.82 5.47 15.33
CA ASN A 336 6.75 4.11 15.87
C ASN A 336 7.54 3.12 14.99
N PHE A 337 7.41 3.25 13.68
CA PHE A 337 8.10 2.39 12.72
C PHE A 337 9.62 2.60 12.73
N LYS A 338 10.08 3.86 12.76
CA LYS A 338 11.51 4.18 12.88
C LYS A 338 12.12 3.61 14.15
N LEU A 339 11.46 3.82 15.29
CA LEU A 339 11.90 3.28 16.59
C LEU A 339 12.03 1.75 16.53
N SER A 340 11.06 1.08 15.90
CA SER A 340 11.06 -0.37 15.77
C SER A 340 12.20 -0.88 14.88
N ILE A 341 12.51 -0.19 13.77
CA ILE A 341 13.63 -0.55 12.89
C ILE A 341 14.99 -0.34 13.58
N GLU A 342 15.18 0.77 14.28
CA GLU A 342 16.43 1.06 15.01
C GLU A 342 16.74 -0.06 16.00
N ILE A 343 15.71 -0.51 16.72
CA ILE A 343 15.83 -1.62 17.67
C ILE A 343 16.06 -2.95 16.97
N PHE A 344 15.33 -3.24 15.88
CA PHE A 344 15.55 -4.45 15.09
C PHE A 344 17.00 -4.53 14.56
N SER A 345 17.54 -3.39 14.13
CA SER A 345 18.92 -3.26 13.63
C SER A 345 19.95 -3.39 14.76
N GLY A 346 19.65 -2.81 15.94
CA GLY A 346 20.49 -2.95 17.14
C GLY A 346 20.50 -4.39 17.69
N MET A 347 19.35 -5.06 17.68
CA MET A 347 19.23 -6.49 18.04
C MET A 347 20.06 -7.38 17.11
N ALA A 348 20.01 -7.13 15.80
CA ALA A 348 20.83 -7.84 14.81
C ALA A 348 22.34 -7.63 15.02
N GLN A 349 22.77 -6.48 15.53
CA GLN A 349 24.18 -6.18 15.85
C GLN A 349 24.63 -6.74 17.21
N SER A 350 23.70 -6.99 18.13
CA SER A 350 23.98 -7.50 19.47
C SER A 350 23.99 -9.04 19.60
N GLN A 351 23.82 -9.78 18.49
CA GLN A 351 24.14 -11.22 18.51
C GLN A 351 25.65 -11.38 18.69
N PRO A 352 26.12 -11.99 19.80
CA PRO A 352 27.54 -12.23 19.94
C PRO A 352 27.97 -13.18 18.83
N ALA A 353 29.05 -12.82 18.14
CA ALA A 353 29.85 -13.79 17.41
C ALA A 353 30.10 -14.96 18.37
N VAL A 354 29.47 -16.11 18.12
CA VAL A 354 29.82 -17.34 18.82
C VAL A 354 31.27 -17.59 18.43
N VAL A 355 32.12 -17.25 19.39
CA VAL A 355 33.56 -17.35 19.35
C VAL A 355 33.91 -18.78 18.94
N ALA A 356 34.45 -18.91 17.75
CA ALA A 356 35.30 -20.02 17.38
C ALA A 356 36.57 -19.97 18.25
N ALA A 357 36.47 -20.45 19.48
CA ALA A 357 37.63 -20.77 20.32
C ALA A 357 37.18 -21.79 21.37
N ASN A 358 37.41 -23.06 21.05
CA ASN A 358 38.04 -23.98 21.99
C ASN A 358 38.60 -25.16 21.19
N GLY A 359 39.78 -24.91 20.61
CA GLY A 359 40.71 -25.98 20.35
C GLY A 359 41.16 -26.60 21.68
N SER A 360 41.19 -27.92 21.69
CA SER A 360 42.32 -28.69 22.23
C SER A 360 42.64 -28.51 23.71
N LYS A 361 42.14 -29.43 24.54
CA LYS A 361 42.93 -30.09 25.59
C LYS A 361 42.26 -31.40 26.00
N LEU A 362 42.58 -32.47 25.27
CA LEU A 362 42.63 -33.82 25.81
C LEU A 362 43.71 -33.82 26.90
N ALA A 363 43.30 -33.88 28.17
CA ALA A 363 44.16 -34.23 29.27
C ALA A 363 43.70 -35.58 29.80
N LEU A 364 44.57 -36.58 29.69
CA LEU A 364 44.42 -37.93 30.22
C LEU A 364 44.32 -37.90 31.77
N PRO A 365 43.59 -38.84 32.39
CA PRO A 365 43.52 -38.95 33.84
C PRO A 365 44.80 -39.58 34.42
N PRO A 366 45.23 -39.19 35.64
CA PRO A 366 46.32 -39.88 36.32
C PRO A 366 45.80 -41.17 36.94
N GLY A 367 46.42 -42.29 36.58
CA GLY A 367 46.26 -43.55 37.30
C GLY A 367 47.09 -43.55 38.58
N SER A 368 46.48 -43.91 39.70
CA SER A 368 47.18 -44.49 40.85
C SER A 368 46.55 -45.84 41.18
N SER A 369 47.38 -46.86 40.97
CA SER A 369 47.17 -48.25 41.36
C SER A 369 47.51 -48.41 42.84
N SER A 370 46.68 -49.15 43.57
CA SER A 370 47.14 -50.00 44.66
C SER A 370 46.20 -51.20 44.78
N ALA A 371 46.74 -52.37 44.47
CA ALA A 371 46.18 -53.68 44.75
C ALA A 371 47.23 -54.49 45.51
N LYS A 372 46.74 -55.35 46.41
CA LYS A 372 47.33 -56.52 47.11
C LYS A 372 46.93 -56.44 48.59
N GLU A 373 46.22 -57.39 49.23
CA GLU A 373 46.22 -58.85 49.11
C GLU A 373 47.63 -59.47 48.98
N LEU A 374 48.14 -59.79 50.19
CA LEU A 374 49.35 -60.52 50.60
C LEU A 374 50.69 -59.77 50.49
#